data_AF-A0A9E3YLU5-F1
#
_entry.id   AF-A0A9E3YLU5-F1
#
_cell.length_a   1.000
_cell.length_b   1.000
_cell.length_c   1.000
_cell.angle_alpha   90.00
_cell.angle_beta   90.00
_cell.angle_gamma   90.00
#
_symmetry.space_group_name_H-M   'P 1'
#
loop_
_entity.id
_entity.type
_entity.pdbx_description
1 polymer ?
#
loop_
_entity_poly.entity_id
_entity_poly.type
_entity_poly.pdbx_seq_one_letter_code
_entity_poly.pdbx_strand_id
1 'polypeptide(L)'
;CIQTGTTTELNLADYFRVNNMTYEPVPIETNAEAQQQYLAGACDVYTTDASGLAATRASFENPGDHVILPEIISKEPLGPLVRQGDDQWADIGRWTLNALIAAEELGVTSANLEQMAAGTNNPEINRLLGTEGTLGEMLGLDAQWAQRAIAAGGNYGEIFAANIGEATPIGLARGLNAQWTQGGLMYAPPFR
;
A
#
# COMPACT_ATOMS: atom_id res chain seq x y z
N CYS A 1 23.33 -3.07 -6.05
CA CYS A 1 22.91 -3.48 -4.70
C CYS A 1 21.55 -4.15 -4.79
N ILE A 2 21.43 -5.38 -4.30
CA ILE A 2 20.20 -6.19 -4.34
C ILE A 2 20.03 -6.99 -3.05
N GLN A 3 18.88 -6.88 -2.40
CA GLN A 3 18.59 -7.64 -1.18
C GLN A 3 18.34 -9.11 -1.51
N THR A 4 19.06 -10.00 -0.82
CA THR A 4 18.92 -11.46 -0.98
C THR A 4 17.58 -11.96 -0.45
N GLY A 5 17.06 -13.03 -1.04
CA GLY A 5 15.81 -13.67 -0.57
C GLY A 5 14.54 -12.87 -0.85
N THR A 6 14.57 -11.98 -1.85
CA THR A 6 13.43 -11.14 -2.26
C THR A 6 12.94 -11.51 -3.66
N THR A 7 11.70 -11.15 -4.01
CA THR A 7 11.21 -11.23 -5.40
C THR A 7 12.08 -10.38 -6.34
N THR A 8 12.53 -9.22 -5.86
CA THR A 8 13.44 -8.30 -6.57
C THR A 8 14.68 -9.02 -7.13
N GLU A 9 15.30 -9.92 -6.36
CA GLU A 9 16.50 -10.64 -6.76
C GLU A 9 16.25 -11.52 -8.00
N LEU A 10 15.16 -12.29 -7.96
CA LEU A 10 14.76 -13.16 -9.05
C LEU A 10 14.33 -12.36 -10.29
N ASN A 11 13.56 -11.29 -10.09
CA ASN A 11 13.07 -10.43 -11.17
C ASN A 11 14.20 -9.67 -11.88
N LEU A 12 15.21 -9.22 -11.16
CA LEU A 12 16.39 -8.57 -11.73
C LEU A 12 17.16 -9.55 -12.63
N ALA A 13 17.40 -10.77 -12.15
CA ALA A 13 18.09 -11.80 -12.91
C ALA A 13 17.35 -12.13 -14.21
N ASP A 14 16.02 -12.25 -14.15
CA ASP A 14 15.18 -12.49 -15.32
C ASP A 14 15.20 -11.32 -16.30
N TYR A 15 15.07 -10.08 -15.82
CA TYR A 15 15.10 -8.89 -16.66
C TYR A 15 16.42 -8.77 -17.43
N PHE A 16 17.57 -8.96 -16.78
CA PHE A 16 18.86 -8.89 -17.45
C PHE A 16 19.05 -10.03 -18.47
N ARG A 17 18.60 -11.24 -18.12
CA ARG A 17 18.67 -12.40 -19.02
C ARG A 17 17.85 -12.22 -20.30
N VAL A 18 16.59 -11.79 -20.21
CA VAL A 18 15.72 -11.63 -21.39
C VAL A 18 16.15 -10.47 -22.29
N ASN A 19 16.85 -9.48 -21.72
CA ASN A 19 17.35 -8.32 -22.46
C ASN A 19 18.82 -8.47 -22.92
N ASN A 20 19.45 -9.63 -22.73
CA ASN A 20 20.86 -9.88 -23.06
C ASN A 20 21.83 -8.86 -22.44
N MET A 21 21.56 -8.47 -21.19
CA MET A 21 22.38 -7.56 -20.41
C MET A 21 23.18 -8.34 -19.36
N THR A 22 24.33 -7.80 -18.97
CA THR A 22 25.15 -8.33 -17.87
C THR A 22 25.05 -7.41 -16.65
N TYR A 23 25.03 -7.99 -15.45
CA TYR A 23 25.17 -7.26 -14.19
C TYR A 23 26.06 -8.03 -13.23
N GLU A 24 26.66 -7.32 -12.29
CA GLU A 24 27.36 -7.90 -11.15
C GLU A 24 26.50 -7.69 -9.89
N PRO A 25 25.96 -8.76 -9.28
CA PRO A 25 25.19 -8.64 -8.06
C PRO A 25 26.09 -8.21 -6.90
N VAL A 26 25.67 -7.17 -6.19
CA VAL A 26 26.18 -6.85 -4.85
C VAL A 26 25.09 -7.23 -3.85
N PRO A 27 25.15 -8.44 -3.26
CA PRO A 27 24.15 -8.93 -2.32
C PRO A 27 24.24 -8.17 -1.00
N ILE A 28 23.09 -7.83 -0.45
CA ILE A 28 22.93 -7.16 0.84
C ILE A 28 21.80 -7.83 1.63
N GLU A 29 21.81 -7.70 2.95
CA GLU A 29 20.82 -8.37 3.82
C GLU A 29 19.64 -7.45 4.18
N THR A 30 19.87 -6.13 4.20
CA THR A 30 18.86 -5.15 4.65
C THR A 30 18.86 -3.88 3.82
N ASN A 31 17.70 -3.21 3.71
CA ASN A 31 17.59 -1.91 3.05
C ASN A 31 18.57 -0.86 3.60
N ALA A 32 18.85 -0.85 4.91
CA ALA A 32 19.81 0.08 5.51
C ALA A 32 21.25 -0.14 4.98
N GLU A 33 21.66 -1.40 4.83
CA GLU A 33 22.94 -1.76 4.24
C GLU A 33 22.99 -1.37 2.75
N ALA A 34 21.92 -1.64 1.99
CA ALA A 34 21.81 -1.23 0.59
C ALA A 34 22.01 0.28 0.41
N GLN A 35 21.38 1.09 1.26
CA GLN A 35 21.51 2.55 1.22
C GLN A 35 22.94 2.99 1.46
N GLN A 36 23.61 2.44 2.48
CA GLN A 36 24.99 2.76 2.79
C GLN A 36 25.94 2.41 1.64
N GLN A 37 25.81 1.22 1.07
CA GLN A 37 26.64 0.75 -0.05
C GLN A 37 26.40 1.57 -1.32
N TYR A 38 25.15 1.89 -1.63
CA TYR A 38 24.79 2.74 -2.77
C TYR A 38 25.35 4.16 -2.62
N LEU A 39 25.16 4.81 -1.47
CA LEU A 39 25.67 6.16 -1.21
C LEU A 39 27.21 6.22 -1.14
N ALA A 40 27.87 5.13 -0.74
CA ALA A 40 29.32 5.01 -0.76
C ALA A 40 29.91 4.73 -2.15
N GLY A 41 29.07 4.54 -3.17
CA GLY A 41 29.49 4.22 -4.54
C GLY A 41 29.99 2.79 -4.72
N ALA A 42 29.69 1.88 -3.78
CA ALA A 42 29.98 0.46 -3.93
C ALA A 42 29.03 -0.24 -4.92
N CYS A 43 27.92 0.42 -5.27
CA CYS A 43 26.94 -0.03 -6.25
C CYS A 43 26.57 1.10 -7.19
N ASP A 44 26.60 0.85 -8.50
CA ASP A 44 26.12 1.82 -9.50
C ASP A 44 24.59 2.02 -9.44
N VAL A 45 23.85 0.95 -9.11
CA VAL A 45 22.39 0.92 -9.08
C VAL A 45 21.89 0.20 -7.84
N TYR A 46 20.78 0.70 -7.27
CA TYR A 46 19.99 0.04 -6.23
C TYR A 46 18.61 -0.31 -6.79
N THR A 47 18.12 -1.52 -6.52
CA THR A 47 16.82 -2.00 -6.99
C THR A 47 15.97 -2.55 -5.84
N THR A 48 14.69 -2.22 -5.86
CA THR A 48 13.59 -2.70 -5.00
C THR A 48 12.27 -2.22 -5.62
N ASP A 49 11.14 -2.35 -4.92
CA ASP A 49 9.85 -1.83 -5.34
C ASP A 49 9.92 -0.32 -5.63
N ALA A 50 9.19 0.16 -6.64
CA ALA A 50 9.23 1.58 -7.03
C ALA A 50 8.84 2.53 -5.87
N SER A 51 7.89 2.13 -5.02
CA SER A 51 7.53 2.88 -3.80
C SER A 51 8.64 2.84 -2.75
N GLY A 52 9.33 1.70 -2.60
CA GLY A 52 10.50 1.56 -1.74
C GLY A 52 11.68 2.40 -2.18
N LEU A 53 11.91 2.51 -3.50
CA LEU A 53 12.91 3.42 -4.08
C LEU A 53 12.54 4.88 -3.83
N ALA A 54 11.27 5.27 -4.00
CA ALA A 54 10.82 6.62 -3.71
C ALA A 54 11.00 7.00 -2.23
N ALA A 55 10.63 6.09 -1.31
CA ALA A 55 10.83 6.27 0.12
C ALA A 55 12.30 6.37 0.50
N THR A 56 13.14 5.49 -0.05
CA THR A 56 14.59 5.49 0.18
C THR A 56 15.22 6.78 -0.33
N ARG A 57 14.91 7.20 -1.55
CA ARG A 57 15.40 8.47 -2.13
C ARG A 57 15.02 9.66 -1.26
N ALA A 58 13.80 9.69 -0.73
CA ALA A 58 13.31 10.77 0.12
C ALA A 58 14.08 10.89 1.46
N SER A 59 14.77 9.83 1.90
CA SER A 59 15.61 9.84 3.10
C SER A 59 17.07 10.27 2.88
N PHE A 60 17.51 10.46 1.64
CA PHE A 60 18.88 10.87 1.35
C PHE A 60 19.12 12.35 1.64
N GLU A 61 20.37 12.73 1.87
CA GLU A 61 20.76 14.13 2.13
C GLU A 61 20.47 15.02 0.92
N ASN A 62 20.75 14.53 -0.30
CA ASN A 62 20.48 15.22 -1.56
C ASN A 62 19.58 14.36 -2.48
N PRO A 63 18.26 14.25 -2.20
CA PRO A 63 17.36 13.37 -2.98
C PRO A 63 17.33 13.66 -4.49
N GLY A 64 17.60 14.92 -4.88
CA GLY A 64 17.62 15.37 -6.28
C GLY A 64 18.76 14.80 -7.11
N ASP A 65 19.82 14.28 -6.47
CA ASP A 65 20.97 13.66 -7.16
C ASP A 65 20.66 12.22 -7.61
N HIS A 66 19.50 11.68 -7.23
CA HIS A 66 19.13 10.29 -7.48
C HIS A 66 17.87 10.17 -8.34
N VAL A 67 17.99 9.42 -9.44
CA VAL A 67 16.91 9.22 -10.41
C VAL A 67 16.38 7.79 -10.30
N ILE A 68 15.05 7.66 -10.16
CA ILE A 68 14.36 6.39 -10.34
C ILE A 68 14.09 6.24 -11.83
N LEU A 69 14.62 5.18 -12.43
CA LEU A 69 14.44 4.91 -13.86
C LEU A 69 12.98 4.54 -14.18
N PRO A 70 12.50 4.81 -15.41
CA PRO A 70 11.09 4.62 -15.76
C PRO A 70 10.67 3.16 -15.93
N GLU A 71 11.61 2.22 -16.09
CA GLU A 71 11.32 0.81 -16.30
C GLU A 71 10.73 0.16 -15.03
N ILE A 72 9.50 -0.34 -15.14
CA ILE A 72 8.89 -1.24 -14.17
C ILE A 72 9.04 -2.67 -14.67
N ILE A 73 9.86 -3.47 -13.99
CA ILE A 73 10.28 -4.79 -14.48
C ILE A 73 9.52 -5.97 -13.85
N SER A 74 8.68 -5.71 -12.84
CA SER A 74 7.88 -6.73 -12.15
C SER A 74 6.53 -6.19 -11.66
N LYS A 75 5.68 -7.09 -11.15
CA LYS A 75 4.40 -6.76 -10.50
C LYS A 75 4.48 -7.15 -9.02
N GLU A 76 4.43 -6.16 -8.13
CA GLU A 76 4.60 -6.36 -6.68
C GLU A 76 3.37 -5.82 -5.91
N PRO A 77 2.24 -6.55 -5.89
CA PRO A 77 1.02 -6.09 -5.22
C PRO A 77 1.14 -6.26 -3.71
N LEU A 78 1.58 -5.20 -3.03
CA LEU A 78 1.68 -5.18 -1.56
C LEU A 78 0.28 -5.21 -0.94
N GLY A 79 0.08 -6.11 0.01
CA GLY A 79 -1.16 -6.23 0.76
C GLY A 79 -0.94 -6.91 2.12
N PRO A 80 -1.98 -6.97 2.96
CA PRO A 80 -1.91 -7.70 4.22
C PRO A 80 -1.64 -9.19 3.97
N LEU A 81 -0.65 -9.75 4.67
CA LEU A 81 -0.39 -11.20 4.70
C LEU A 81 -0.64 -11.74 6.11
N VAL A 82 -1.26 -12.92 6.16
CA VAL A 82 -1.53 -13.66 7.40
C VAL A 82 -1.11 -15.11 7.24
N ARG A 83 -1.03 -15.84 8.36
CA ARG A 83 -0.78 -17.30 8.32
C ARG A 83 -1.99 -18.03 7.74
N GLN A 84 -1.72 -19.13 7.03
CA GLN A 84 -2.77 -20.05 6.60
C GLN A 84 -3.42 -20.78 7.79
N GLY A 85 -4.67 -21.19 7.63
CA GLY A 85 -5.43 -21.93 8.64
C GLY A 85 -6.09 -21.07 9.71
N ASP A 86 -6.03 -19.74 9.57
CA ASP A 86 -6.72 -18.77 10.42
C ASP A 86 -7.64 -17.89 9.56
N ASP A 87 -8.75 -18.50 9.12
CA ASP A 87 -9.67 -17.88 8.16
C ASP A 87 -10.34 -16.62 8.73
N GLN A 88 -10.66 -16.62 10.03
CA GLN A 88 -11.23 -15.45 10.69
C GLN A 88 -10.24 -14.28 10.67
N TRP A 89 -8.96 -14.51 11.00
CA TRP A 89 -7.96 -13.45 10.96
C TRP A 89 -7.69 -12.96 9.54
N ALA A 90 -7.71 -13.86 8.55
CA ALA A 90 -7.65 -13.51 7.13
C ALA A 90 -8.84 -12.62 6.71
N ASP A 91 -10.05 -12.96 7.14
CA ASP A 91 -11.26 -12.19 6.87
C ASP A 91 -11.20 -10.80 7.51
N ILE A 92 -10.77 -10.70 8.77
CA ILE A 92 -10.59 -9.42 9.47
C ILE A 92 -9.59 -8.53 8.72
N GLY A 93 -8.42 -9.06 8.34
CA GLY A 93 -7.41 -8.30 7.61
C GLY A 93 -7.90 -7.84 6.23
N ARG A 94 -8.55 -8.74 5.48
CA ARG A 94 -9.12 -8.45 4.16
C ARG A 94 -10.21 -7.38 4.24
N TRP A 95 -11.15 -7.52 5.16
CA TRP A 95 -12.28 -6.60 5.28
C TRP A 95 -11.89 -5.26 5.88
N THR A 96 -10.86 -5.20 6.73
CA THR A 96 -10.26 -3.93 7.16
C THR A 96 -9.75 -3.13 5.97
N LEU A 97 -8.97 -3.73 5.07
CA LEU A 97 -8.51 -3.04 3.87
C LEU A 97 -9.69 -2.59 2.99
N ASN A 98 -10.67 -3.46 2.75
CA ASN A 98 -11.85 -3.12 1.95
C ASN A 98 -12.69 -2.00 2.57
N ALA A 99 -12.78 -1.92 3.91
CA ALA A 99 -13.51 -0.86 4.59
C ALA A 99 -12.85 0.51 4.36
N LEU A 100 -11.51 0.57 4.41
CA LEU A 100 -10.77 1.81 4.14
C LEU A 100 -10.94 2.26 2.69
N ILE A 101 -10.94 1.32 1.73
CA ILE A 101 -11.14 1.61 0.30
C ILE A 101 -12.59 2.06 0.04
N ALA A 102 -13.58 1.34 0.59
CA ALA A 102 -15.00 1.68 0.44
C ALA A 102 -15.35 3.01 1.13
N ALA A 103 -14.74 3.32 2.28
CA ALA A 103 -14.91 4.60 2.95
C ALA A 103 -14.47 5.76 2.04
N GLU A 104 -13.32 5.62 1.36
CA GLU A 104 -12.87 6.62 0.38
C GLU A 104 -13.87 6.75 -0.78
N GLU A 105 -14.30 5.62 -1.35
CA GLU A 105 -15.28 5.60 -2.46
C GLU A 105 -16.60 6.30 -2.09
N LEU A 106 -17.07 6.10 -0.86
CA LEU A 106 -18.32 6.65 -0.34
C LEU A 106 -18.17 8.07 0.25
N GLY A 107 -16.96 8.65 0.25
CA GLY A 107 -16.69 9.97 0.82
C GLY A 107 -16.75 10.03 2.35
N VAL A 108 -16.60 8.90 3.03
CA VAL A 108 -16.44 8.81 4.49
C VAL A 108 -14.98 9.10 4.82
N THR A 109 -14.75 10.11 5.65
CA THR A 109 -13.42 10.60 6.03
C THR A 109 -13.29 10.60 7.55
N SER A 110 -12.07 10.70 8.06
CA SER A 110 -11.84 10.92 9.50
C SER A 110 -12.60 12.13 10.05
N ALA A 111 -12.76 13.19 9.24
CA ALA A 111 -13.41 14.44 9.63
C ALA A 111 -14.94 14.39 9.70
N ASN A 112 -15.60 13.53 8.91
CA ASN A 112 -17.06 13.41 8.88
C ASN A 112 -17.59 12.09 9.48
N LEU A 113 -16.70 11.24 10.00
CA LEU A 113 -17.02 9.90 10.46
C LEU A 113 -18.15 9.86 11.50
N GLU A 114 -18.10 10.72 12.51
CA GLU A 114 -19.12 10.77 13.56
C GLU A 114 -20.50 11.14 13.00
N GLN A 115 -20.55 12.08 12.07
CA GLN A 115 -21.79 12.47 11.39
C GLN A 115 -22.35 11.33 10.55
N MET A 116 -21.49 10.66 9.76
CA MET A 116 -21.91 9.56 8.90
C MET A 116 -22.36 8.34 9.72
N ALA A 117 -21.72 8.09 10.86
CA ALA A 117 -22.05 7.00 11.79
C ALA A 117 -23.34 7.24 12.60
N ALA A 118 -23.93 8.42 12.53
CA ALA A 118 -25.29 8.66 13.07
C ALA A 118 -26.39 8.09 12.15
N GLY A 119 -26.02 7.61 10.96
CA GLY A 119 -26.92 7.09 9.94
C GLY A 119 -27.16 8.09 8.80
N THR A 120 -27.25 7.57 7.59
CA THR A 120 -27.44 8.34 6.35
C THR A 120 -28.60 7.77 5.53
N ASN A 121 -28.97 8.48 4.45
CA ASN A 121 -29.91 7.95 3.45
C ASN A 121 -29.25 6.96 2.48
N ASN A 122 -27.95 6.69 2.61
CA ASN A 122 -27.23 5.71 1.80
C ASN A 122 -27.06 4.39 2.59
N PRO A 123 -27.78 3.31 2.21
CA PRO A 123 -27.68 2.04 2.92
C PRO A 123 -26.28 1.43 2.94
N GLU A 124 -25.44 1.70 1.92
CA GLU A 124 -24.08 1.16 1.87
C GLU A 124 -23.20 1.78 2.96
N ILE A 125 -23.33 3.10 3.19
CA ILE A 125 -22.65 3.79 4.31
C ILE A 125 -23.14 3.23 5.64
N ASN A 126 -24.44 3.00 5.77
CA ASN A 126 -25.02 2.48 7.01
C ASN A 126 -24.53 1.07 7.33
N ARG A 127 -24.36 0.21 6.31
CA ARG A 127 -23.78 -1.15 6.46
C ARG A 127 -22.30 -1.10 6.80
N LEU A 128 -21.55 -0.25 6.10
CA LEU A 128 -20.13 -0.03 6.35
C LEU A 128 -19.90 0.43 7.80
N LEU A 129 -20.69 1.39 8.29
CA LEU A 129 -20.50 2.00 9.61
C LEU A 129 -21.27 1.30 10.74
N GLY A 130 -21.99 0.21 10.44
CA GLY A 130 -22.65 -0.63 11.44
C GLY A 130 -23.96 -0.07 12.00
N THR A 131 -24.59 0.91 11.33
CA THR A 131 -25.94 1.38 11.68
C THR A 131 -27.04 0.57 10.99
N GLU A 132 -26.68 -0.31 10.06
CA GLU A 132 -27.57 -1.26 9.37
C GLU A 132 -26.88 -2.62 9.18
N GLY A 133 -27.59 -3.73 9.43
CA GLY A 133 -27.06 -5.09 9.22
C GLY A 133 -26.16 -5.61 10.34
N THR A 134 -25.57 -6.79 10.11
CA THR A 134 -24.79 -7.55 11.11
C THR A 134 -23.41 -7.98 10.61
N LEU A 135 -22.82 -7.23 9.66
CA LEU A 135 -21.54 -7.58 9.03
C LEU A 135 -20.40 -7.76 10.05
N GLY A 136 -20.39 -6.97 11.13
CA GLY A 136 -19.41 -7.13 12.21
C GLY A 136 -19.47 -8.52 12.87
N GLU A 137 -20.68 -9.01 13.16
CA GLU A 137 -20.88 -10.30 13.81
C GLU A 137 -20.37 -11.46 12.94
N MET A 138 -20.50 -11.34 11.61
CA MET A 138 -19.96 -12.33 10.67
C MET A 138 -18.43 -12.43 10.70
N LEU A 139 -17.76 -11.36 11.12
CA LEU A 139 -16.30 -11.31 11.35
C LEU A 139 -15.93 -11.66 12.81
N GLY A 140 -16.90 -11.86 13.70
CA GLY A 140 -16.69 -12.00 15.14
C GLY A 140 -16.24 -10.69 15.81
N LEU A 141 -16.56 -9.55 15.22
CA LEU A 141 -16.33 -8.21 15.76
C LEU A 141 -17.67 -7.54 16.10
N ASP A 142 -17.65 -6.43 16.82
CA ASP A 142 -18.87 -5.64 17.00
C ASP A 142 -19.19 -4.79 15.76
N ALA A 143 -20.41 -4.25 15.69
CA ALA A 143 -20.92 -3.52 14.54
C ALA A 143 -20.04 -2.32 14.11
N GLN A 144 -19.29 -1.70 15.03
CA GLN A 144 -18.50 -0.50 14.77
C GLN A 144 -17.06 -0.79 14.31
N TRP A 145 -16.73 -2.04 13.95
CA TRP A 145 -15.35 -2.43 13.61
C TRP A 145 -14.73 -1.56 12.50
N ALA A 146 -15.47 -1.32 11.41
CA ALA A 146 -15.01 -0.53 10.29
C ALA A 146 -14.94 0.96 10.65
N GLN A 147 -15.90 1.46 11.43
CA GLN A 147 -15.84 2.82 11.99
C GLN A 147 -14.53 3.01 12.77
N ARG A 148 -14.15 2.06 13.63
CA ARG A 148 -12.90 2.15 14.40
C ARG A 148 -11.65 2.05 13.52
N ALA A 149 -11.67 1.23 12.47
CA ALA A 149 -10.58 1.19 11.49
C ALA A 149 -10.38 2.55 10.81
N ILE A 150 -11.47 3.18 10.36
CA ILE A 150 -11.43 4.51 9.72
C ILE A 150 -11.02 5.58 10.74
N ALA A 151 -11.49 5.50 12.00
CA ALA A 151 -11.10 6.45 13.04
C ALA A 151 -9.60 6.42 13.37
N ALA A 152 -8.93 5.28 13.16
CA ALA A 152 -7.52 5.12 13.51
C ALA A 152 -6.56 5.88 12.59
N GLY A 153 -6.93 6.12 11.32
CA GLY A 153 -6.02 6.74 10.34
C GLY A 153 -6.70 7.40 9.13
N GLY A 154 -8.02 7.48 9.11
CA GLY A 154 -8.80 7.89 7.96
C GLY A 154 -9.08 6.74 6.99
N ASN A 155 -9.71 7.07 5.86
CA ASN A 155 -9.91 6.14 4.75
C ASN A 155 -8.60 5.86 3.97
N TYR A 156 -8.65 5.01 2.95
CA TYR A 156 -7.46 4.63 2.16
C TYR A 156 -6.75 5.84 1.54
N GLY A 157 -7.50 6.80 0.99
CA GLY A 157 -6.96 8.02 0.39
C GLY A 157 -6.28 8.93 1.41
N GLU A 158 -6.86 9.10 2.60
CA GLU A 158 -6.26 9.85 3.71
C GLU A 158 -4.94 9.22 4.16
N ILE A 159 -4.92 7.90 4.34
CA ILE A 159 -3.71 7.15 4.71
C ILE A 159 -2.64 7.30 3.63
N PHE A 160 -2.99 7.14 2.35
CA PHE A 160 -2.05 7.30 1.24
C PHE A 160 -1.46 8.71 1.23
N ALA A 161 -2.32 9.73 1.28
CA ALA A 161 -1.93 11.13 1.21
C ALA A 161 -1.01 11.55 2.37
N ALA A 162 -1.29 11.07 3.58
CA ALA A 162 -0.52 11.42 4.78
C ALA A 162 0.87 10.76 4.83
N ASN A 163 1.03 9.58 4.23
CA ASN A 163 2.25 8.79 4.39
C ASN A 163 3.17 8.87 3.16
N ILE A 164 2.63 8.70 1.95
CA ILE A 164 3.43 8.53 0.73
C ILE A 164 3.01 9.45 -0.41
N GLY A 165 1.92 10.20 -0.25
CA GLY A 165 1.33 11.02 -1.31
C GLY A 165 2.18 12.21 -1.75
N GLU A 166 1.67 12.94 -2.74
CA GLU A 166 2.34 14.09 -3.39
C GLU A 166 2.75 15.21 -2.40
N ALA A 167 2.07 15.31 -1.26
CA ALA A 167 2.37 16.30 -0.23
C ALA A 167 3.48 15.86 0.75
N THR A 168 3.94 14.61 0.68
CA THR A 168 5.03 14.10 1.52
C THR A 168 6.36 14.18 0.77
N PRO A 169 7.52 14.08 1.46
CA PRO A 169 8.82 13.99 0.79
C PRO A 169 8.95 12.81 -0.18
N ILE A 170 8.10 11.77 -0.04
CA ILE A 170 8.06 10.61 -0.93
C ILE A 170 7.41 10.98 -2.26
N GLY A 171 6.35 11.78 -2.24
CA GLY A 171 5.82 12.47 -3.40
C GLY A 171 5.16 11.56 -4.45
N LEU A 172 4.56 10.43 -4.06
CA LEU A 172 3.94 9.52 -5.02
C LEU A 172 2.54 9.99 -5.42
N ALA A 173 2.28 10.01 -6.73
CA ALA A 173 0.94 10.07 -7.27
C ALA A 173 0.21 8.74 -7.03
N ARG A 174 -1.14 8.77 -7.03
CA ARG A 174 -1.96 7.58 -6.77
C ARG A 174 -1.71 6.44 -7.77
N GLY A 175 -1.66 6.74 -9.06
CA GLY A 175 -1.43 5.74 -10.12
C GLY A 175 -2.37 4.54 -10.00
N LEU A 176 -1.80 3.33 -9.99
CA LEU A 176 -2.57 2.08 -9.83
C LEU A 176 -3.31 2.00 -8.47
N ASN A 177 -2.88 2.75 -7.46
CA ASN A 177 -3.53 2.83 -6.15
C ASN A 177 -4.69 3.85 -6.11
N ALA A 178 -5.06 4.46 -7.24
CA ALA A 178 -6.29 5.26 -7.32
C ALA A 178 -7.54 4.37 -7.18
N GLN A 179 -8.67 4.99 -6.84
CA GLN A 179 -9.97 4.31 -6.87
C GLN A 179 -10.25 3.75 -8.27
N TRP A 180 -10.95 2.62 -8.33
CA TRP A 180 -11.31 1.98 -9.60
C TRP A 180 -12.14 2.90 -10.51
N THR A 181 -12.97 3.77 -9.92
CA THR A 181 -13.75 4.80 -10.64
C THR A 181 -12.89 5.96 -11.15
N GLN A 182 -11.63 6.04 -10.72
CA GLN A 182 -10.66 7.09 -11.05
C GLN A 182 -9.47 6.54 -11.87
N GLY A 183 -9.65 5.37 -12.50
CA GLY A 183 -8.64 4.75 -13.38
C GLY A 183 -7.56 3.94 -12.66
N GLY A 184 -7.69 3.73 -11.35
CA GLY A 184 -6.81 2.83 -10.60
C GLY A 184 -7.38 1.42 -10.45
N LEU A 185 -6.80 0.67 -9.52
CA LEU A 185 -7.12 -0.74 -9.25
C LEU A 185 -7.68 -0.98 -7.84
N MET A 186 -7.78 0.06 -7.00
CA MET A 186 -8.35 -0.08 -5.67
C MET A 186 -9.86 -0.24 -5.79
N TYR A 187 -10.33 -1.46 -5.54
CA TYR A 187 -11.72 -1.86 -5.65
C TYR A 187 -12.13 -2.62 -4.39
N ALA A 188 -13.08 -2.08 -3.64
CA ALA A 188 -13.67 -2.78 -2.52
C ALA A 188 -14.87 -3.62 -2.99
N PRO A 189 -14.97 -4.91 -2.62
CA PRO A 189 -16.22 -5.63 -2.70
C PRO A 189 -17.34 -4.91 -1.92
N PRO A 190 -18.60 -5.05 -2.33
CA PRO A 190 -19.73 -4.38 -1.68
C PRO A 190 -19.94 -4.89 -0.25
N PHE A 191 -20.38 -4.00 0.64
CA PHE A 191 -20.70 -4.29 2.04
C PHE A 191 -22.15 -4.75 2.13
N ARG A 192 -22.41 -6.02 1.79
CA ARG A 192 -23.76 -6.59 1.66
C ARG A 192 -23.92 -7.95 2.30
#